data_AF-A0A929GHV4-F1
#
_entry.id   AF-A0A929GHV4-F1
#
_cell.length_a   1.000
_cell.length_b   1.000
_cell.length_c   1.000
_cell.angle_alpha   90.00
_cell.angle_beta   90.00
_cell.angle_gamma   90.00
#
_symmetry.space_group_name_H-M   'P 1'
#
loop_
_entity.id
_entity.type
_entity.pdbx_description
1 polymer ?
#
loop_
_entity_poly.entity_id
_entity_poly.type
_entity_poly.pdbx_seq_one_letter_code
_entity_poly.pdbx_strand_id
1 'polypeptide(L)'
;MGWLGKLFGGGASVDGLRKALAQKRFADARLLAEQLQGQSLPTEEVAEVERLAAAAGDGLARLNLDEACGFQRAGESERADEHLQLALQQVCSAELRRKIEAASVKPLQPTIEDVPEALSNVSCSRCAPQKLPPSTHEESDFPDLDSRLELVLISYPPDLAERYRHKSEQFLEGFLFAHAGQDGEALLSWQGLSGAEQDDLYWFELGSAQARCGQRKDARKSLEKALRENPDLLPATEALVSVLVALG
;
A
#
# COMPACT_ATOMS: atom_id res chain seq x y z
N MET A 1 43.64 -1.29 3.18
CA MET A 1 42.39 -1.66 3.89
C MET A 1 41.34 -0.60 3.60
N GLY A 2 40.46 -0.84 2.62
CA GLY A 2 39.59 0.18 2.03
C GLY A 2 38.36 0.52 2.87
N TRP A 3 37.90 1.76 2.76
CA TRP A 3 36.70 2.32 3.39
C TRP A 3 35.41 1.50 3.15
N LEU A 4 35.33 0.78 2.03
CA LEU A 4 34.24 -0.18 1.74
C LEU A 4 34.21 -1.38 2.71
N GLY A 5 35.35 -1.75 3.29
CA GLY A 5 35.43 -2.76 4.35
C GLY A 5 34.84 -2.29 5.69
N LYS A 6 34.52 -1.00 5.87
CA LYS A 6 33.79 -0.51 7.05
C LYS A 6 32.28 -0.35 6.80
N LEU A 7 31.86 -0.22 5.54
CA LEU A 7 30.43 -0.18 5.17
C LEU A 7 29.82 -1.59 5.08
N PHE A 8 30.63 -2.61 4.81
CA PHE A 8 30.20 -4.01 4.73
C PHE A 8 31.00 -4.97 5.64
N GLY A 9 31.92 -4.46 6.46
CA GLY A 9 32.81 -5.29 7.30
C GLY A 9 32.84 -4.88 8.77
N GLY A 10 31.66 -4.58 9.34
CA GLY A 10 31.41 -5.02 10.71
C GLY A 10 31.03 -6.49 10.61
N GLY A 11 31.88 -7.40 11.10
CA GLY A 11 31.54 -8.83 11.15
C GLY A 11 30.20 -9.05 11.86
N ALA A 12 29.57 -10.20 11.63
CA ALA A 12 28.37 -10.57 12.38
C ALA A 12 28.66 -10.41 13.88
N SER A 13 27.76 -9.70 14.57
CA SER A 13 27.89 -9.39 16.00
C SER A 13 26.57 -9.69 16.69
N VAL A 14 26.64 -10.05 17.97
CA VAL A 14 25.44 -10.33 18.78
C VAL A 14 24.53 -9.09 18.84
N ASP A 15 25.11 -7.88 18.92
CA ASP A 15 24.34 -6.62 18.85
C ASP A 15 23.63 -6.41 17.51
N GLY A 16 24.31 -6.71 16.40
CA GLY A 16 23.71 -6.66 15.07
C GLY A 16 22.54 -7.63 14.95
N LEU A 17 22.68 -8.84 15.50
CA LEU A 17 21.62 -9.84 15.56
C LEU A 17 20.42 -9.37 16.40
N ARG A 18 20.66 -8.85 17.62
CA ARG A 18 19.61 -8.26 18.47
C ARG A 18 18.87 -7.15 17.74
N LYS A 19 19.60 -6.24 17.08
CA LYS A 19 19.02 -5.13 16.32
C LYS A 19 18.16 -5.62 15.14
N ALA A 20 18.65 -6.59 14.37
CA ALA A 20 17.90 -7.17 13.26
C ALA A 20 16.59 -7.82 13.77
N LEU A 21 16.66 -8.57 14.86
CA LEU A 21 15.48 -9.18 15.48
C LEU A 21 14.47 -8.13 15.98
N ALA A 22 14.95 -7.08 16.68
CA ALA A 22 14.10 -5.99 17.15
C ALA A 22 13.41 -5.24 16.01
N GLN A 23 14.06 -5.15 14.85
CA GLN A 23 13.51 -4.57 13.61
C GLN A 23 12.68 -5.56 12.79
N LYS A 24 12.42 -6.77 13.30
CA LYS A 24 11.71 -7.87 12.62
C LYS A 24 12.34 -8.27 11.26
N ARG A 25 13.62 -7.98 11.07
CA ARG A 25 14.41 -8.42 9.91
C ARG A 25 14.86 -9.86 10.11
N PHE A 26 13.91 -10.79 10.20
CA PHE A 26 14.16 -12.15 10.67
C PHE A 26 15.08 -12.97 9.75
N ALA A 27 15.02 -12.78 8.43
CA ALA A 27 15.93 -13.43 7.49
C ALA A 27 17.38 -12.96 7.69
N ASP A 28 17.59 -11.65 7.87
CA ASP A 28 18.91 -11.10 8.18
C ASP A 28 19.41 -11.58 9.53
N ALA A 29 18.52 -11.65 10.53
CA ALA A 29 18.84 -12.20 11.84
C ALA A 29 19.29 -13.68 11.73
N ARG A 30 18.62 -14.50 10.91
CA ARG A 30 19.04 -15.90 10.67
C ARG A 30 20.44 -15.97 10.02
N LEU A 31 20.69 -15.15 9.01
CA LEU A 31 22.00 -15.10 8.36
C LEU A 31 23.11 -14.65 9.31
N LEU A 32 22.86 -13.62 10.11
CA LEU A 32 23.80 -13.13 11.12
C LEU A 32 24.08 -14.21 12.19
N ALA A 33 23.05 -14.94 12.62
CA ALA A 33 23.22 -16.03 13.58
C ALA A 33 24.06 -17.19 13.00
N GLU A 34 23.85 -17.58 11.74
CA GLU A 34 24.67 -18.61 11.07
C GLU A 34 26.15 -18.19 10.96
N GLN A 35 26.39 -16.92 10.63
CA GLN A 35 27.74 -16.36 10.59
C GLN A 35 28.41 -16.31 11.97
N LEU A 36 27.63 -16.09 13.04
CA LEU A 36 28.11 -16.09 14.42
C LEU A 36 28.41 -17.52 14.93
N GLN A 37 27.61 -18.51 14.54
CA GLN A 37 27.84 -19.93 14.89
C GLN A 37 29.16 -20.47 14.31
N GLY A 38 29.65 -19.91 13.21
CA GLY A 38 30.96 -20.24 12.63
C GLY A 38 32.15 -19.57 13.34
N GLN A 39 31.92 -18.74 14.36
CA GLN A 39 32.95 -18.01 15.09
C GLN A 39 33.19 -18.59 16.49
N SER A 40 34.39 -18.37 17.03
CA SER A 40 34.67 -18.69 18.43
C SER A 40 34.11 -17.58 19.32
N LEU A 41 33.01 -17.89 20.02
CA LEU A 41 32.32 -16.98 20.93
C LEU A 41 32.40 -17.50 22.38
N PRO A 42 32.32 -16.61 23.39
CA PRO A 42 32.12 -17.01 24.78
C PRO A 42 30.83 -17.84 24.95
N THR A 43 30.81 -18.77 25.90
CA THR A 43 29.67 -19.67 26.15
C THR A 43 28.34 -18.93 26.34
N GLU A 44 28.37 -17.76 27.01
CA GLU A 44 27.18 -16.93 27.24
C GLU A 44 26.63 -16.36 25.92
N GLU A 45 27.52 -15.91 25.03
CA GLU A 45 27.15 -15.39 23.70
C GLU A 45 26.65 -16.51 22.78
N VAL A 46 27.21 -17.72 22.87
CA VAL A 46 26.71 -18.87 22.11
C VAL A 46 25.25 -19.17 22.46
N ALA A 47 24.94 -19.28 23.76
CA ALA A 47 23.57 -19.54 24.22
C ALA A 47 22.61 -18.39 23.86
N GLU A 48 23.11 -17.15 23.83
CA GLU A 48 22.31 -16.02 23.38
C GLU A 48 22.03 -16.05 21.87
N VAL A 49 23.05 -16.31 21.05
CA VAL A 49 22.90 -16.44 19.59
C VAL A 49 21.91 -17.54 19.24
N GLU A 50 21.97 -18.69 19.92
CA GLU A 50 20.99 -19.78 19.75
C GLU A 50 19.55 -19.33 20.06
N ARG A 51 19.34 -18.63 21.18
CA ARG A 51 18.02 -18.08 21.52
C ARG A 51 17.52 -17.06 20.50
N LEU A 52 18.39 -16.16 20.05
CA LEU A 52 18.05 -15.14 19.05
C LEU A 52 17.77 -15.78 17.68
N ALA A 53 18.53 -16.80 17.30
CA ALA A 53 18.32 -17.57 16.08
C ALA A 53 16.96 -18.30 16.10
N ALA A 54 16.63 -18.93 17.22
CA ALA A 54 15.34 -19.58 17.41
C ALA A 54 14.18 -18.58 17.34
N ALA A 55 14.32 -17.41 17.97
CA ALA A 55 13.34 -16.34 17.90
C ALA A 55 13.16 -15.80 16.46
N ALA A 56 14.25 -15.68 15.70
CA ALA A 56 14.19 -15.28 14.29
C ALA A 56 13.51 -16.35 13.42
N GLY A 57 13.80 -17.64 13.65
CA GLY A 57 13.13 -18.76 12.99
C GLY A 57 11.62 -18.77 13.25
N ASP A 58 11.21 -18.63 14.52
CA ASP A 58 9.80 -18.51 14.90
C ASP A 58 9.12 -17.26 14.31
N GLY A 59 9.86 -16.15 14.20
CA GLY A 59 9.39 -14.94 13.53
C GLY A 59 9.07 -15.16 12.05
N LEU A 60 9.98 -15.79 11.30
CA LEU A 60 9.73 -16.17 9.90
C LEU A 60 8.58 -17.17 9.76
N ALA A 61 8.54 -18.16 10.65
CA ALA A 61 7.48 -19.16 10.63
C ALA A 61 6.10 -18.56 10.90
N ARG A 62 6.01 -17.53 11.74
CA ARG A 62 4.76 -16.79 11.97
C ARG A 62 4.33 -16.02 10.74
N LEU A 63 5.24 -15.29 10.09
CA LEU A 63 4.93 -14.57 8.85
C LEU A 63 4.40 -15.53 7.77
N ASN A 64 5.07 -16.67 7.58
CA ASN A 64 4.63 -17.67 6.62
C ASN A 64 3.27 -18.31 7.00
N LEU A 65 3.01 -18.52 8.28
CA LEU A 65 1.68 -18.99 8.73
C LEU A 65 0.58 -17.96 8.42
N ASP A 66 0.86 -16.67 8.62
CA ASP A 66 -0.11 -15.60 8.38
C ASP A 66 -0.42 -15.48 6.87
N GLU A 67 0.61 -15.54 6.01
CA GLU A 67 0.45 -15.59 4.54
C GLU A 67 -0.33 -16.82 4.09
N ALA A 68 0.00 -18.00 4.62
CA ALA A 68 -0.73 -19.22 4.31
C ALA A 68 -2.22 -19.10 4.68
N CYS A 69 -2.54 -18.56 5.85
CA CYS A 69 -3.93 -18.30 6.24
C CYS A 69 -4.63 -17.33 5.27
N GLY A 70 -3.90 -16.35 4.74
CA GLY A 70 -4.37 -15.45 3.69
C GLY A 70 -4.74 -16.19 2.41
N PHE A 71 -3.83 -17.02 1.88
CA PHE A 71 -4.07 -17.81 0.68
C PHE A 71 -5.20 -18.84 0.84
N GLN A 72 -5.32 -19.46 2.02
CA GLN A 72 -6.44 -20.37 2.31
C GLN A 72 -7.79 -19.65 2.20
N ARG A 73 -7.91 -18.44 2.77
CA ARG A 73 -9.14 -17.63 2.67
C ARG A 73 -9.42 -17.18 1.23
N ALA A 74 -8.38 -16.97 0.42
CA ALA A 74 -8.50 -16.63 -1.00
C ALA A 74 -8.77 -17.85 -1.91
N GLY A 75 -8.75 -19.07 -1.38
CA GLY A 75 -8.89 -20.31 -2.18
C GLY A 75 -7.64 -20.70 -2.97
N GLU A 76 -6.48 -20.09 -2.68
CA GLU A 76 -5.20 -20.36 -3.34
C GLU A 76 -4.42 -21.46 -2.59
N SER A 77 -4.95 -22.68 -2.57
CA SER A 77 -4.44 -23.78 -1.73
C SER A 77 -2.97 -24.14 -1.98
N GLU A 78 -2.50 -24.12 -3.23
CA GLU A 78 -1.10 -24.47 -3.55
C GLU A 78 -0.11 -23.50 -2.88
N ARG A 79 -0.39 -22.19 -2.95
CA ARG A 79 0.44 -21.17 -2.30
C ARG A 79 0.35 -21.24 -0.79
N ALA A 80 -0.84 -21.54 -0.24
CA ALA A 80 -0.98 -21.78 1.19
C ALA A 80 -0.06 -22.92 1.66
N ASP A 81 -0.02 -24.03 0.92
CA ASP A 81 0.80 -25.19 1.27
C ASP A 81 2.30 -24.88 1.20
N GLU A 82 2.75 -24.13 0.19
CA GLU A 82 4.14 -23.66 0.08
C GLU A 82 4.57 -22.86 1.32
N HIS A 83 3.73 -21.90 1.74
CA HIS A 83 3.99 -21.08 2.91
C HIS A 83 3.96 -21.90 4.22
N LEU A 84 3.04 -22.86 4.37
CA LEU A 84 3.01 -23.76 5.54
C LEU A 84 4.27 -24.63 5.59
N GLN A 85 4.74 -25.13 4.45
CA GLN A 85 5.98 -25.91 4.38
C GLN A 85 7.19 -25.07 4.80
N LEU A 86 7.30 -23.82 4.32
CA LEU A 86 8.36 -22.90 4.75
C LEU A 86 8.28 -22.61 6.26
N ALA A 87 7.08 -22.40 6.80
CA ALA A 87 6.88 -22.20 8.23
C ALA A 87 7.36 -23.40 9.06
N LEU A 88 7.07 -24.64 8.62
CA LEU A 88 7.53 -25.87 9.28
C LEU A 88 9.04 -26.07 9.24
N GLN A 89 9.71 -25.58 8.20
CA GLN A 89 11.17 -25.61 8.08
C GLN A 89 11.84 -24.61 9.03
N GLN A 90 11.17 -23.50 9.35
CA GLN A 90 11.75 -22.38 10.11
C GLN A 90 11.41 -22.42 11.60
N VAL A 91 10.28 -23.03 11.97
CA VAL A 91 9.78 -23.03 13.34
C VAL A 91 10.68 -23.83 14.29
N CYS A 92 11.02 -23.18 15.40
CA CYS A 92 11.79 -23.71 16.51
C CYS A 92 10.90 -24.05 17.72
N SER A 93 9.82 -23.31 17.98
CA SER A 93 8.92 -23.59 19.12
C SER A 93 7.88 -24.67 18.83
N ALA A 94 7.71 -25.58 19.79
CA ALA A 94 6.76 -26.69 19.69
C ALA A 94 5.29 -26.22 19.61
N GLU A 95 4.94 -25.12 20.29
CA GLU A 95 3.59 -24.57 20.25
C GLU A 95 3.25 -23.98 18.87
N LEU A 96 4.15 -23.18 18.29
CA LEU A 96 3.99 -22.64 16.94
C LEU A 96 3.95 -23.76 15.90
N ARG A 97 4.78 -24.79 16.05
CA ARG A 97 4.77 -25.96 15.16
C ARG A 97 3.39 -26.62 15.14
N ARG A 98 2.79 -26.88 16.30
CA ARG A 98 1.41 -27.42 16.39
C ARG A 98 0.38 -26.51 15.73
N LYS A 99 0.52 -25.18 15.84
CA LYS A 99 -0.37 -24.22 15.19
C LYS A 99 -0.27 -24.30 13.66
N ILE A 100 0.95 -24.41 13.12
CA ILE A 100 1.18 -24.56 11.68
C ILE A 100 0.61 -25.89 11.19
N GLU A 101 0.89 -27.00 11.89
CA GLU A 101 0.36 -28.33 11.55
C GLU A 101 -1.18 -28.36 11.58
N ALA A 102 -1.80 -27.69 12.57
CA ALA A 102 -3.25 -27.58 12.64
C ALA A 102 -3.84 -26.82 11.45
N ALA A 103 -3.17 -25.77 10.96
CA ALA A 103 -3.59 -25.01 9.79
C ALA A 103 -3.46 -25.82 8.48
N SER A 104 -2.54 -26.79 8.41
CA SER A 104 -2.44 -27.75 7.30
C SER A 104 -3.54 -28.81 7.35
N VAL A 105 -3.87 -29.33 8.54
CA VAL A 105 -4.88 -30.40 8.71
C VAL A 105 -6.30 -29.84 8.55
N LYS A 106 -6.54 -28.63 9.04
CA LYS A 106 -7.83 -27.95 8.94
C LYS A 106 -7.62 -26.57 8.29
N PRO A 107 -7.49 -26.52 6.95
CA PRO A 107 -7.39 -25.27 6.22
C PRO A 107 -8.59 -24.37 6.50
N LEU A 108 -8.34 -23.06 6.53
CA LEU A 108 -9.43 -22.08 6.53
C LEU A 108 -10.23 -22.26 5.24
N GLN A 109 -11.55 -22.19 5.36
CA GLN A 109 -12.40 -22.24 4.18
C GLN A 109 -12.26 -20.95 3.38
N PRO A 110 -12.27 -21.04 2.03
CA PRO A 110 -12.32 -19.86 1.20
C PRO A 110 -13.49 -19.00 1.64
N THR A 111 -13.23 -17.73 1.93
CA THR A 111 -14.30 -16.75 2.13
C THR A 111 -14.60 -16.18 0.75
N ILE A 112 -15.07 -17.04 -0.15
CA ILE A 112 -15.65 -16.62 -1.40
C ILE A 112 -17.09 -16.30 -1.04
N GLU A 113 -17.46 -15.02 -1.03
CA GLU A 113 -18.88 -14.66 -1.01
C GLU A 113 -19.53 -15.34 -2.22
N ASP A 114 -20.48 -16.26 -1.97
CA ASP A 114 -21.17 -16.99 -3.02
C ASP A 114 -21.82 -16.00 -3.99
N VAL A 115 -21.28 -15.94 -5.21
CA VAL A 115 -21.98 -15.30 -6.31
C VAL A 115 -23.18 -16.19 -6.64
N PRO A 116 -24.43 -15.71 -6.56
CA PRO A 116 -25.59 -16.54 -6.82
C PRO A 116 -25.51 -17.16 -8.23
N GLU A 117 -25.89 -18.43 -8.30
CA GLU A 117 -25.76 -19.42 -9.40
C GLU A 117 -26.36 -18.98 -10.76
N ALA A 118 -26.96 -17.80 -10.83
CA ALA A 118 -27.61 -17.22 -12.01
C ALA A 118 -26.65 -16.63 -13.07
N LEU A 119 -25.34 -16.59 -12.83
CA LEU A 119 -24.36 -15.96 -13.73
C LEU A 119 -23.48 -16.93 -14.54
N SER A 120 -23.76 -18.24 -14.51
CA SER A 120 -22.97 -19.28 -15.18
C SER A 120 -22.96 -19.25 -16.72
N ASN A 121 -23.65 -18.29 -17.36
CA ASN A 121 -23.72 -18.15 -18.83
C ASN A 121 -23.33 -16.76 -19.37
N VAL A 122 -22.53 -15.97 -18.66
CA VAL A 122 -22.10 -14.65 -19.16
C VAL A 122 -20.71 -14.73 -19.78
N SER A 123 -20.70 -14.95 -21.09
CA SER A 123 -19.54 -14.77 -21.98
C SER A 123 -18.97 -13.35 -21.86
N CYS A 124 -17.64 -13.26 -21.77
CA CYS A 124 -16.85 -12.05 -21.49
C CYS A 124 -16.82 -11.09 -22.69
N SER A 125 -17.97 -10.50 -23.02
CA SER A 125 -18.11 -9.54 -24.13
C SER A 125 -19.18 -8.50 -23.82
N ARG A 126 -18.97 -7.68 -22.79
CA ARG A 126 -19.50 -6.30 -22.67
C ARG A 126 -19.10 -5.66 -21.34
N CYS A 127 -18.13 -4.75 -21.40
CA CYS A 127 -17.88 -3.77 -20.35
C CYS A 127 -18.97 -2.68 -20.39
N ALA A 128 -20.17 -3.00 -19.88
CA ALA A 128 -21.20 -2.00 -19.61
C ALA A 128 -21.60 -2.09 -18.12
N PRO A 129 -21.69 -0.98 -17.39
CA PRO A 129 -22.04 -1.00 -15.97
C PRO A 129 -23.51 -1.42 -15.83
N GLN A 130 -23.77 -2.56 -15.19
CA GLN A 130 -25.11 -2.91 -14.77
C GLN A 130 -25.41 -2.23 -13.43
N LYS A 131 -26.54 -1.54 -13.38
CA LYS A 131 -27.12 -0.99 -12.15
C LYS A 131 -27.48 -2.14 -11.21
N LEU A 132 -26.68 -2.34 -10.17
CA LEU A 132 -27.08 -3.12 -9.00
C LEU A 132 -28.14 -2.34 -8.21
N PRO A 133 -29.16 -3.00 -7.62
CA PRO A 133 -29.98 -2.39 -6.59
C PRO A 133 -29.12 -2.15 -5.34
N PRO A 134 -29.37 -1.06 -4.58
CA PRO A 134 -28.55 -0.72 -3.42
C PRO A 134 -28.62 -1.82 -2.36
N SER A 135 -27.46 -2.28 -1.91
CA SER A 135 -27.30 -3.14 -0.74
C SER A 135 -27.60 -2.33 0.53
N THR A 136 -28.40 -2.88 1.44
CA THR A 136 -28.77 -2.26 2.72
C THR A 136 -27.79 -2.61 3.85
N HIS A 137 -26.49 -2.61 3.55
CA HIS A 137 -25.44 -2.65 4.57
C HIS A 137 -24.65 -1.35 4.47
N GLU A 138 -25.15 -0.33 5.17
CA GLU A 138 -24.48 0.96 5.33
C GLU A 138 -23.45 0.87 6.46
N GLU A 139 -22.29 0.30 6.16
CA GLU A 139 -21.02 0.76 6.72
C GLU A 139 -19.93 0.34 5.74
N SER A 140 -19.42 1.33 5.00
CA SER A 140 -18.36 1.11 4.04
C SER A 140 -17.10 0.70 4.79
N ASP A 141 -16.48 -0.44 4.44
CA ASP A 141 -15.12 -0.79 4.90
C ASP A 141 -14.05 0.23 4.41
N PHE A 142 -14.46 1.23 3.61
CA PHE A 142 -13.60 2.37 3.31
C PHE A 142 -13.54 3.33 4.49
N PRO A 143 -12.34 3.85 4.81
CA PRO A 143 -12.22 4.96 5.76
C PRO A 143 -13.17 6.10 5.34
N ASP A 144 -13.74 6.78 6.33
CA ASP A 144 -14.59 7.95 6.11
C ASP A 144 -13.85 9.03 5.30
N LEU A 145 -14.60 10.04 4.84
CA LEU A 145 -14.08 11.10 3.99
C LEU A 145 -12.86 11.79 4.60
N ASP A 146 -12.91 12.08 5.91
CA ASP A 146 -11.84 12.78 6.63
C ASP A 146 -10.59 11.89 6.70
N SER A 147 -10.76 10.61 7.07
CA SER A 147 -9.67 9.64 7.11
C SER A 147 -9.00 9.45 5.74
N ARG A 148 -9.78 9.42 4.65
CA ARG A 148 -9.24 9.35 3.27
C ARG A 148 -8.50 10.62 2.90
N LEU A 149 -9.05 11.78 3.24
CA LEU A 149 -8.42 13.07 2.99
C LEU A 149 -7.09 13.20 3.74
N GLU A 150 -7.04 12.82 5.01
CA GLU A 150 -5.83 12.82 5.84
C GLU A 150 -4.71 11.98 5.20
N LEU A 151 -5.04 10.78 4.72
CA LEU A 151 -4.07 9.90 4.07
C LEU A 151 -3.47 10.51 2.80
N VAL A 152 -4.25 11.28 2.04
CA VAL A 152 -3.74 11.99 0.86
C VAL A 152 -2.88 13.18 1.28
N LEU A 153 -3.39 14.02 2.18
CA LEU A 153 -2.78 15.28 2.55
C LEU A 153 -1.49 15.14 3.37
N ILE A 154 -1.21 13.98 3.98
CA ILE A 154 0.05 13.74 4.73
C ILE A 154 1.31 13.95 3.87
N SER A 155 1.18 13.84 2.54
CA SER A 155 2.26 14.02 1.58
C SER A 155 2.38 15.44 1.03
N TYR A 156 1.44 16.32 1.36
CA TYR A 156 1.38 17.69 0.84
C TYR A 156 2.17 18.66 1.74
N PRO A 157 2.69 19.77 1.17
CA PRO A 157 3.17 20.90 1.97
C PRO A 157 2.09 21.38 2.96
N PRO A 158 2.44 21.72 4.22
CA PRO A 158 1.44 22.03 5.25
C PRO A 158 0.48 23.16 4.88
N ASP A 159 1.01 24.21 4.24
CA ASP A 159 0.25 25.35 3.73
C ASP A 159 -0.73 24.94 2.63
N LEU A 160 -0.32 24.05 1.74
CA LEU A 160 -1.19 23.54 0.69
C LEU A 160 -2.26 22.60 1.28
N ALA A 161 -1.88 21.68 2.15
CA ALA A 161 -2.80 20.77 2.84
C ALA A 161 -3.91 21.53 3.57
N GLU A 162 -3.57 22.60 4.29
CA GLU A 162 -4.54 23.44 4.99
C GLU A 162 -5.55 24.08 4.04
N ARG A 163 -5.13 24.48 2.84
CA ARG A 163 -6.04 25.05 1.84
C ARG A 163 -7.04 24.02 1.31
N TYR A 164 -6.62 22.77 1.12
CA TYR A 164 -7.54 21.69 0.75
C TYR A 164 -8.55 21.41 1.87
N ARG A 165 -8.15 21.43 3.15
CA ARG A 165 -9.07 21.22 4.28
C ARG A 165 -10.22 22.23 4.38
N HIS A 166 -10.02 23.43 3.82
CA HIS A 166 -11.03 24.48 3.80
C HIS A 166 -11.97 24.40 2.60
N LYS A 167 -11.77 23.44 1.70
CA LYS A 167 -12.63 23.23 0.55
C LYS A 167 -13.96 22.62 0.94
N SER A 168 -14.96 22.86 0.10
CA SER A 168 -16.26 22.19 0.24
C SER A 168 -16.15 20.67 0.12
N GLU A 169 -17.07 19.95 0.75
CA GLU A 169 -17.18 18.49 0.67
C GLU A 169 -17.25 18.01 -0.79
N GLN A 170 -18.05 18.67 -1.63
CA GLN A 170 -18.16 18.36 -3.06
C GLN A 170 -16.81 18.51 -3.80
N PHE A 171 -16.00 19.52 -3.45
CA PHE A 171 -14.66 19.66 -4.03
C PHE A 171 -13.76 18.50 -3.59
N LEU A 172 -13.79 18.17 -2.29
CA LEU A 172 -12.98 17.14 -1.68
C LEU A 172 -13.32 15.74 -2.21
N GLU A 173 -14.59 15.46 -2.48
CA GLU A 173 -15.02 14.24 -3.18
C GLU A 173 -14.36 14.14 -4.55
N GLY A 174 -14.42 15.20 -5.36
CA GLY A 174 -13.75 15.24 -6.66
C GLY A 174 -12.23 15.04 -6.56
N PHE A 175 -11.61 15.66 -5.56
CA PHE A 175 -10.19 15.49 -5.26
C PHE A 175 -9.82 14.04 -4.92
N LEU A 176 -10.64 13.38 -4.11
CA LEU A 176 -10.43 11.97 -3.76
C LEU A 176 -10.69 11.03 -4.95
N PHE A 177 -11.67 11.33 -5.82
CA PHE A 177 -11.86 10.60 -7.08
C PHE A 177 -10.62 10.71 -7.97
N ALA A 178 -10.05 11.91 -8.12
CA ALA A 178 -8.83 12.13 -8.89
C ALA A 178 -7.65 11.32 -8.33
N HIS A 179 -7.49 11.29 -7.01
CA HIS A 179 -6.44 10.49 -6.36
C HIS A 179 -6.65 8.97 -6.47
N ALA A 180 -7.89 8.52 -6.65
CA ALA A 180 -8.22 7.13 -6.97
C ALA A 180 -8.07 6.77 -8.46
N GLY A 181 -7.64 7.72 -9.31
CA GLY A 181 -7.54 7.54 -10.75
C GLY A 181 -8.89 7.61 -11.49
N GLN A 182 -9.94 8.03 -10.81
CA GLN A 182 -11.30 8.17 -11.32
C GLN A 182 -11.50 9.61 -11.85
N ASP A 183 -10.70 9.99 -12.84
CA ASP A 183 -10.66 11.38 -13.33
C ASP A 183 -11.99 11.84 -13.94
N GLY A 184 -12.79 10.94 -14.52
CA GLY A 184 -14.10 11.29 -15.07
C GLY A 184 -15.08 11.72 -13.98
N GLU A 185 -15.12 10.97 -12.88
CA GLU A 185 -15.91 11.22 -11.68
C GLU A 185 -15.45 12.49 -10.97
N ALA A 186 -14.14 12.74 -10.92
CA ALA A 186 -13.58 13.99 -10.42
C ALA A 186 -14.09 15.20 -11.22
N LEU A 187 -14.00 15.14 -12.55
CA LEU A 187 -14.50 16.20 -13.43
C LEU A 187 -16.01 16.44 -13.25
N LEU A 188 -16.81 15.39 -13.06
CA LEU A 188 -18.24 15.50 -12.78
C LEU A 188 -18.50 16.16 -11.41
N SER A 189 -17.76 15.77 -10.38
CA SER A 189 -17.91 16.32 -9.02
C SER A 189 -17.65 17.83 -8.98
N TRP A 190 -16.72 18.30 -9.81
CA TRP A 190 -16.40 19.73 -9.94
C TRP A 190 -17.32 20.51 -10.89
N GLN A 191 -18.27 19.85 -11.57
CA GLN A 191 -19.30 20.55 -12.34
C GLN A 191 -20.25 21.29 -11.40
N GLY A 192 -20.49 22.56 -11.68
CA GLY A 192 -21.44 23.37 -10.92
C GLY A 192 -20.93 23.89 -9.58
N LEU A 193 -19.65 23.67 -9.23
CA LEU A 193 -19.03 24.38 -8.12
C LEU A 193 -19.12 25.89 -8.34
N SER A 194 -19.53 26.60 -7.27
CA SER A 194 -19.77 28.04 -7.33
C SER A 194 -18.47 28.82 -7.59
N GLY A 195 -18.59 30.06 -8.08
CA GLY A 195 -17.43 30.89 -8.38
C GLY A 195 -16.49 31.15 -7.19
N ALA A 196 -16.96 31.00 -5.94
CA ALA A 196 -16.11 31.12 -4.75
C ALA A 196 -15.15 29.93 -4.58
N GLU A 197 -15.54 28.73 -5.04
CA GLU A 197 -14.71 27.53 -4.99
C GLU A 197 -13.77 27.42 -6.20
N GLN A 198 -14.05 28.17 -7.27
CA GLN A 198 -13.27 28.20 -8.51
C GLN A 198 -11.99 29.06 -8.41
N ASP A 199 -11.20 28.81 -7.36
CA ASP A 199 -9.89 29.42 -7.14
C ASP A 199 -8.76 28.67 -7.88
N ASP A 200 -7.51 29.03 -7.58
CA ASP A 200 -6.32 28.41 -8.18
C ASP A 200 -6.24 26.90 -7.98
N LEU A 201 -6.66 26.36 -6.82
CA LEU A 201 -6.68 24.92 -6.59
C LEU A 201 -7.72 24.22 -7.45
N TYR A 202 -8.90 24.82 -7.63
CA TYR A 202 -9.90 24.29 -8.54
C TYR A 202 -9.39 24.22 -9.98
N TRP A 203 -8.79 25.30 -10.47
CA TRP A 203 -8.28 25.31 -11.84
C TRP A 203 -7.09 24.36 -12.03
N PHE A 204 -6.27 24.18 -10.99
CA PHE A 204 -5.19 23.20 -10.97
C PHE A 204 -5.71 21.77 -11.06
N GLU A 205 -6.64 21.40 -10.18
CA GLU A 205 -7.19 20.05 -10.11
C GLU A 205 -7.99 19.69 -11.38
N LEU A 206 -8.84 20.62 -11.84
CA LEU A 206 -9.57 20.47 -13.09
C LEU A 206 -8.62 20.27 -14.27
N GLY A 207 -7.57 21.10 -14.36
CA GLY A 207 -6.59 21.01 -15.43
C GLY A 207 -5.79 19.71 -15.41
N SER A 208 -5.42 19.24 -14.22
CA SER A 208 -4.70 17.98 -14.03
C SER A 208 -5.55 16.77 -14.41
N ALA A 209 -6.82 16.72 -14.00
CA ALA A 209 -7.75 15.66 -14.40
C ALA A 209 -8.03 15.69 -15.92
N GLN A 210 -8.24 16.88 -16.50
CA GLN A 210 -8.37 17.04 -17.95
C GLN A 210 -7.15 16.49 -18.71
N ALA A 211 -5.94 16.73 -18.21
CA ALA A 211 -4.71 16.23 -18.82
C ALA A 211 -4.67 14.69 -18.82
N ARG A 212 -5.01 14.06 -17.69
CA ARG A 212 -5.08 12.59 -17.55
C ARG A 212 -6.17 11.97 -18.43
N CYS A 213 -7.29 12.67 -18.63
CA CYS A 213 -8.32 12.30 -19.62
C CYS A 213 -7.93 12.58 -21.08
N GLY A 214 -6.73 13.09 -21.36
CA GLY A 214 -6.27 13.41 -22.71
C GLY A 214 -6.84 14.71 -23.30
N GLN A 215 -7.58 15.51 -22.54
CA GLN A 215 -8.16 16.79 -22.94
C GLN A 215 -7.12 17.92 -22.87
N ARG A 216 -5.97 17.73 -23.55
CA ARG A 216 -4.75 18.55 -23.39
C ARG A 216 -4.96 20.06 -23.62
N LYS A 217 -5.82 20.44 -24.57
CA LYS A 217 -6.10 21.85 -24.87
C LYS A 217 -6.88 22.54 -23.75
N ASP A 218 -7.79 21.84 -23.10
CA ASP A 218 -8.58 22.40 -22.01
C ASP A 218 -7.78 22.34 -20.70
N ALA A 219 -7.03 21.27 -20.48
CA ALA A 219 -6.05 21.17 -19.41
C ALA A 219 -5.11 22.38 -19.37
N ARG A 220 -4.55 22.75 -20.53
CA ARG A 220 -3.71 23.94 -20.68
C ARG A 220 -4.43 25.21 -20.20
N LYS A 221 -5.65 25.46 -20.66
CA LYS A 221 -6.41 26.67 -20.30
C LYS A 221 -6.70 26.73 -18.79
N SER A 222 -7.06 25.60 -18.20
CA SER A 222 -7.33 25.49 -16.77
C SER A 222 -6.06 25.74 -15.96
N LEU A 223 -4.95 25.10 -16.29
CA LEU A 223 -3.66 25.29 -15.61
C LEU A 223 -3.12 26.73 -15.78
N GLU A 224 -3.26 27.33 -16.96
CA GLU A 224 -2.95 28.75 -17.19
C GLU A 224 -3.87 29.68 -16.37
N LYS A 225 -5.09 29.26 -16.03
CA LYS A 225 -5.96 30.01 -15.14
C LYS A 225 -5.52 29.89 -13.68
N ALA A 226 -5.17 28.68 -13.23
CA ALA A 226 -4.62 28.44 -11.90
C ALA A 226 -3.40 29.34 -11.64
N LEU A 227 -2.46 29.39 -12.58
CA LEU A 227 -1.24 30.19 -12.47
C LEU A 227 -1.46 31.71 -12.61
N ARG A 228 -2.57 32.14 -13.22
CA ARG A 228 -2.94 33.57 -13.22
C ARG A 228 -3.46 34.02 -11.86
N GLU A 229 -4.13 33.13 -11.14
CA GLU A 229 -4.66 33.40 -9.81
C GLU A 229 -3.58 33.23 -8.74
N ASN A 230 -2.71 32.23 -8.90
CA ASN A 230 -1.57 31.96 -8.04
C ASN A 230 -0.33 31.56 -8.86
N PRO A 231 0.54 32.53 -9.21
CA PRO A 231 1.76 32.25 -9.97
C PRO A 231 2.76 31.34 -9.24
N ASP A 232 2.68 31.25 -7.91
CA ASP A 232 3.60 30.48 -7.08
C ASP A 232 3.09 29.04 -6.82
N LEU A 233 1.96 28.64 -7.42
CA LEU A 233 1.43 27.27 -7.32
C LEU A 233 2.30 26.30 -8.15
N LEU A 234 3.40 25.86 -7.55
CA LEU A 234 4.40 25.00 -8.19
C LEU A 234 3.79 23.74 -8.84
N PRO A 235 2.87 22.99 -8.20
CA PRO A 235 2.25 21.82 -8.84
C PRO A 235 1.52 22.14 -10.15
N ALA A 236 0.90 23.32 -10.25
CA ALA A 236 0.23 23.74 -11.49
C ALA A 236 1.24 24.08 -12.59
N THR A 237 2.42 24.62 -12.23
CA THR A 237 3.52 24.86 -13.18
C THR A 237 4.04 23.53 -13.74
N GLU A 238 4.30 22.54 -12.87
CA GLU A 238 4.79 21.22 -13.27
C GLU A 238 3.79 20.48 -14.18
N ALA A 239 2.51 20.52 -13.82
CA ALA A 239 1.44 19.98 -14.65
C ALA A 239 1.35 20.69 -16.01
N LEU A 240 1.46 22.02 -16.04
CA LEU A 240 1.41 22.79 -17.28
C LEU A 240 2.58 22.47 -18.21
N VAL A 241 3.80 22.37 -17.67
CA VAL A 241 4.98 21.97 -18.45
C VAL A 241 4.74 20.60 -19.11
N SER A 242 4.22 19.64 -18.35
CA SER A 242 3.91 18.30 -18.87
C SER A 242 2.87 18.35 -20.01
N VAL A 243 1.83 19.18 -19.85
CA VAL A 243 0.80 19.39 -20.89
C VAL A 243 1.37 20.07 -22.13
N LEU A 244 2.24 21.08 -21.97
CA LEU A 244 2.86 21.79 -23.09
C LEU A 244 3.80 20.89 -23.89
N VAL A 245 4.65 20.11 -23.21
CA VAL A 245 5.51 19.10 -23.86
C VAL A 245 4.68 18.08 -24.63
N ALA A 246 3.54 17.65 -24.09
CA ALA A 246 2.64 16.73 -24.78
C ALA A 246 1.88 17.37 -25.96
N LEU A 247 1.82 18.70 -26.03
CA LEU A 247 1.19 19.45 -27.12
C LEU A 247 2.16 19.83 -28.25
N GLY A 248 3.47 19.94 -27.97
CA GLY A 248 4.51 20.26 -28.96
C GLY A 248 5.52 21.27 -28.45
#